data_AF-A0A963H501-F1
#
_entry.id   AF-A0A963H501-F1
#
_cell.length_a   1.000
_cell.length_b   1.000
_cell.length_c   1.000
_cell.angle_alpha   90.00
_cell.angle_beta   90.00
_cell.angle_gamma   90.00
#
_symmetry.space_group_name_H-M   'P 1'
#
loop_
_entity.id
_entity.type
_entity.pdbx_description
1 polymer ?
#
loop_
_entity_poly.entity_id
_entity_poly.type
_entity_poly.pdbx_seq_one_letter_code
_entity_poly.pdbx_strand_id
1 'polypeptide(L)' 'MKINKPVTDHEVELTDAHSIVSRTDLKGRITYINRDFVEVSGFSEKELIGQPHNIVRHPDMPAEAFGDLWRNLKAG' A
#
# COMPACT_ATOMS: atom_id res chain seq x y z
N MET A 1 -3.45 -6.27 13.29
CA MET A 1 -2.96 -5.41 12.18
C MET A 1 -1.50 -5.09 12.42
N LYS A 2 -0.68 -5.02 11.36
CA LYS A 2 0.73 -4.61 11.49
C LYS A 2 0.74 -3.11 11.77
N ILE A 3 1.40 -2.68 12.85
CA ILE A 3 1.55 -1.27 13.19
C ILE A 3 2.88 -0.83 12.57
N ASN A 4 2.82 -0.06 11.50
CA ASN A 4 4.02 0.45 10.85
C ASN A 4 4.44 1.74 11.59
N LYS A 5 5.57 1.68 12.29
CA LYS A 5 6.21 2.80 13.00
C LYS A 5 7.64 2.94 12.50
N PRO A 6 8.23 4.15 12.48
CA PRO A 6 7.62 5.42 12.88
C PRO A 6 6.66 5.97 11.81
N VAL A 7 5.60 6.65 12.27
CA VAL A 7 4.83 7.56 11.42
C VAL A 7 5.63 8.86 11.34
N THR A 8 5.87 9.35 10.13
CA THR A 8 6.77 10.50 9.89
C THR A 8 6.05 11.84 9.92
N ASP A 9 4.70 11.85 9.99
CA ASP A 9 3.84 13.04 9.85
C ASP A 9 4.18 13.93 8.64
N HIS A 10 4.85 13.33 7.65
CA HIS A 10 5.30 14.01 6.44
C HIS A 10 4.30 13.75 5.32
N GLU A 11 3.51 14.77 5.00
CA GLU A 11 2.61 14.73 3.86
C GLU A 11 3.40 14.83 2.54
N VAL A 12 3.04 14.00 1.56
CA VAL A 12 3.59 14.06 0.21
C VAL A 12 2.45 14.42 -0.72
N GLU A 13 2.51 15.63 -1.29
CA GLU A 13 1.51 16.10 -2.23
C GLU A 13 1.69 15.41 -3.58
N LEU A 14 0.64 14.72 -4.04
CA LEU A 14 0.62 14.08 -5.35
C LEU A 14 0.06 15.07 -6.37
N THR A 15 0.76 15.21 -7.50
CA THR A 15 0.27 15.96 -8.66
C THR A 15 -0.39 15.02 -9.67
N ASP A 16 -1.12 15.56 -10.64
CA ASP A 16 -1.75 14.80 -11.73
C ASP A 16 -0.77 13.97 -12.59
N ALA A 17 0.53 14.28 -12.52
CA ALA A 17 1.57 13.52 -13.21
C ALA A 17 1.96 12.23 -12.47
N HIS A 18 1.62 12.10 -11.18
CA HIS A 18 1.93 10.93 -10.38
C HIS A 18 0.85 9.86 -10.53
N SER A 19 1.26 8.60 -10.64
CA SER A 19 0.36 7.47 -10.63
C SER A 19 0.84 6.42 -9.64
N ILE A 20 0.09 6.21 -8.55
CA ILE A 20 0.45 5.22 -7.53
C ILE A 20 -0.10 3.86 -7.94
N VAL A 21 0.77 2.99 -8.45
CA VAL A 21 0.40 1.68 -8.98
C VAL A 21 1.07 0.57 -8.19
N SER A 22 0.24 -0.38 -7.73
CA SER A 22 0.70 -1.63 -7.14
C SER A 22 -0.16 -2.78 -7.64
N ARG A 23 0.44 -3.95 -7.84
CA ARG A 23 -0.25 -5.19 -8.22
C ARG A 23 -0.02 -6.23 -7.15
N THR A 24 -1.09 -6.88 -6.70
CA THR A 24 -1.00 -7.99 -5.75
C THR A 24 -1.40 -9.32 -6.39
N ASP A 25 -0.95 -10.42 -5.79
CA ASP A 25 -1.56 -11.73 -6.02
C ASP A 25 -2.93 -11.85 -5.32
N LEU A 26 -3.61 -12.98 -5.51
CA LEU A 26 -4.90 -13.28 -4.86
C LEU A 26 -4.81 -13.40 -3.33
N LYS A 27 -3.61 -13.48 -2.77
CA LYS A 27 -3.35 -13.53 -1.32
C LYS A 27 -2.97 -12.15 -0.77
N GLY A 28 -2.97 -11.11 -1.61
CA GLY A 28 -2.63 -9.74 -1.22
C GLY A 28 -1.14 -9.46 -1.07
N ARG A 29 -0.26 -10.32 -1.63
CA ARG A 29 1.19 -10.09 -1.68
C ARG A 29 1.54 -9.25 -2.90
N ILE A 30 2.39 -8.25 -2.73
CA ILE A 30 2.83 -7.36 -3.79
C ILE A 30 3.67 -8.15 -4.81
N THR A 31 3.33 -8.00 -6.08
CA THR A 31 4.01 -8.63 -7.23
C THR A 31 4.63 -7.59 -8.18
N TYR A 32 4.19 -6.34 -8.10
CA TYR A 32 4.71 -5.22 -8.87
C TYR A 32 4.33 -3.92 -8.17
N ILE A 33 5.20 -2.92 -8.28
CA ILE A 33 4.99 -1.53 -7.88
C ILE A 33 5.71 -0.64 -8.88
N ASN A 34 5.17 0.55 -9.15
CA ASN A 34 5.84 1.52 -10.02
C ASN A 34 6.77 2.44 -9.21
N ARG A 35 7.51 3.29 -9.93
CA ARG A 35 8.48 4.20 -9.34
C ARG A 35 7.85 5.21 -8.37
N ASP A 36 6.71 5.80 -8.72
CA ASP A 36 6.04 6.80 -7.88
C ASP A 36 5.62 6.17 -6.53
N PHE A 37 5.21 4.90 -6.53
CA PHE A 37 4.92 4.16 -5.30
C PHE A 37 6.16 4.04 -4.39
N VAL A 38 7.33 3.72 -4.95
CA VAL A 38 8.60 3.65 -4.20
C VAL A 38 8.91 5.00 -3.55
N GLU A 39 8.87 6.06 -4.36
CA GLU A 39 9.24 7.41 -3.94
C GLU A 39 8.33 7.93 -2.83
N VAL A 40 7.02 7.69 -2.93
CA VAL A 40 6.03 8.17 -1.95
C VAL A 40 5.98 7.29 -0.70
N SER A 41 6.14 5.97 -0.84
CA SER A 41 6.06 5.05 0.31
C SER A 41 7.30 5.07 1.20
N GLY A 42 8.44 5.54 0.69
CA GLY A 42 9.71 5.52 1.40
C GLY A 42 10.35 4.14 1.55
N PHE A 43 9.78 3.10 0.94
CA PHE A 43 10.33 1.75 0.89
C PHE A 43 10.97 1.49 -0.47
N SER A 44 12.05 0.70 -0.49
CA SER A 44 12.58 0.19 -1.76
C SER A 44 11.68 -0.91 -2.35
N GLU A 45 11.72 -1.08 -3.67
CA GLU A 45 11.02 -2.18 -4.34
C GLU A 45 11.35 -3.54 -3.73
N LYS A 46 12.62 -3.79 -3.39
CA LYS A 46 13.08 -5.04 -2.80
C LYS A 46 12.44 -5.33 -1.44
N GLU A 47 12.10 -4.30 -0.68
CA GLU A 47 11.42 -4.44 0.61
C GLU A 47 9.92 -4.71 0.44
N LEU A 48 9.33 -4.28 -0.69
CA LEU A 48 7.91 -4.39 -0.96
C LEU A 48 7.54 -5.69 -1.68
N ILE A 49 8.34 -6.13 -2.66
CA ILE A 49 8.02 -7.31 -3.47
C ILE A 49 7.90 -8.56 -2.59
N GLY A 50 6.80 -9.28 -2.73
CA GLY A 50 6.47 -10.49 -1.97
C GLY A 50 5.89 -10.24 -0.57
N GLN A 51 5.92 -8.99 -0.07
CA GLN A 51 5.31 -8.62 1.20
C GLN A 51 3.80 -8.44 1.06
N PRO A 52 3.02 -8.66 2.14
CA PRO A 52 1.62 -8.27 2.17
C PRO A 52 1.47 -6.76 1.97
N HIS A 53 0.47 -6.33 1.19
CA HIS A 53 0.24 -4.92 0.86
C HIS A 53 0.05 -4.00 2.09
N ASN A 54 -0.38 -4.56 3.22
CA ASN A 54 -0.53 -3.82 4.48
C ASN A 54 0.78 -3.28 5.10
N ILE A 55 1.94 -3.57 4.51
CA ILE A 55 3.25 -3.03 4.94
C ILE A 55 3.33 -1.50 4.84
N VAL A 56 2.59 -0.87 3.93
CA VAL A 56 2.54 0.60 3.79
C VAL A 56 1.37 1.25 4.54
N ARG A 57 0.63 0.48 5.34
CA ARG A 57 -0.59 0.96 5.99
C ARG A 57 -0.28 1.90 7.15
N HIS A 58 -0.96 3.05 7.19
CA HIS A 58 -0.93 3.94 8.35
C HIS A 58 -1.63 3.31 9.57
N PRO A 59 -1.14 3.47 10.80
CA PRO A 59 -1.81 2.97 12.01
C PRO A 59 -3.25 3.47 12.18
N ASP A 60 -3.53 4.69 11.72
CA ASP A 60 -4.87 5.32 11.83
C ASP A 60 -5.85 4.87 10.73
N MET A 61 -5.40 4.08 9.75
CA MET A 61 -6.31 3.53 8.73
C MET A 61 -7.21 2.46 9.37
N PRO A 62 -8.55 2.66 9.40
CA PRO A 62 -9.48 1.73 10.03
C PRO A 62 -9.40 0.35 9.37
N ALA A 63 -9.49 -0.70 10.18
CA ALA A 63 -9.35 -2.10 9.73
C ALA A 63 -10.35 -2.43 8.61
N GLU A 64 -11.57 -1.92 8.79
CA GLU A 64 -12.78 -2.09 8.01
C GLU A 64 -12.57 -1.68 6.57
N ALA A 65 -11.88 -0.57 6.29
CA ALA A 65 -11.66 -0.09 4.92
C ALA A 65 -11.01 -1.16 4.01
N PHE A 66 -10.10 -1.96 4.57
CA PHE A 66 -9.47 -3.06 3.83
C PHE A 66 -10.39 -4.29 3.75
N GLY A 67 -11.16 -4.56 4.81
CA GLY A 67 -12.19 -5.58 4.78
C GLY A 67 -13.19 -5.32 3.66
N ASP A 68 -13.64 -4.09 3.52
CA ASP A 68 -14.59 -3.62 2.52
C ASP A 68 -14.03 -3.78 1.10
N LEU A 69 -12.77 -3.35 0.87
CA LEU A 69 -12.07 -3.56 -0.39
C LEU A 69 -12.08 -5.04 -0.81
N TRP A 70 -11.68 -5.96 0.07
CA TRP A 70 -11.64 -7.38 -0.26
C TRP A 70 -13.01 -8.01 -0.40
N ARG A 71 -14.01 -7.57 0.38
CA ARG A 71 -15.39 -8.03 0.19
C ARG A 71 -15.88 -7.66 -1.19
N ASN A 72 -15.64 -6.42 -1.64
CA ASN A 72 -16.03 -5.95 -2.97
C ASN A 72 -15.26 -6.70 -4.07
N LEU A 73 -13.94 -6.84 -3.96
CA LEU A 73 -13.14 -7.59 -4.94
C LEU A 73 -13.55 -9.06 -5.08
N LYS A 74 -14.07 -9.68 -4.02
CA LYS A 74 -14.54 -11.07 -4.04
C LYS A 74 -15.99 -11.21 -4.51
N ALA A 75 -16.75 -10.12 -4.53
CA ALA A 75 -18.16 -10.13 -4.91
C ALA A 75 -18.37 -10.17 -6.44
N GLY A 76 -17.32 -9.90 -7.23
CA GLY A 76 -17.36 -9.85 -8.69
C GLY A 76 -17.55 -8.43 -9.20
#